data_AF-A0A3A5UZU4-F1
#
_entry.id   AF-A0A3A5UZU4-F1
#
_cell.length_a   1.000
_cell.length_b   1.000
_cell.length_c   1.000
_cell.angle_alpha   90.00
_cell.angle_beta   90.00
_cell.angle_gamma   90.00
#
_symmetry.space_group_name_H-M   'P 1'
#
loop_
_entity.id
_entity.type
_entity.pdbx_description
1 polymer ?
#
loop_
_entity_poly.entity_id
_entity_poly.type
_entity_poly.pdbx_seq_one_letter_code
_entity_poly.pdbx_strand_id
1 'polypeptide(L)'
;MDRTQVQSIDQGLFAFPRPMLRHIVGYTISFCFFLAAFGLYSDSLTIPDVPRVEEATVLYHLHEDISNYEFGPLQDGYDDLEYASEAAFVVVPLELIAGEIASDDCSWVEDDEGNGNWEYSFSMAGAQRLTMVDSLGTEIEAAFSLKGSLSPEGEVDQPSCNSDWSRSIYGYGLNDERNFKFNAFVMVEENPVRYQLLSVTEIYSFTNSGEAPQEVTQREDRGRWALLCSGLGGLAFMYSTTPPLLHELRKIRKGNKSATKDITSQP
;
A
#
# COMPACT_ATOMS: atom_id res chain seq x y z
N MET A 1 -55.47 5.25 -18.09
CA MET A 1 -54.08 5.75 -18.16
C MET A 1 -53.70 5.64 -19.61
N ASP A 2 -53.43 6.76 -20.28
CA ASP A 2 -53.20 6.74 -21.72
C ASP A 2 -51.86 6.04 -22.01
N ARG A 3 -51.89 4.94 -22.77
CA ARG A 3 -50.71 4.06 -22.96
C ARG A 3 -49.59 4.74 -23.73
N THR A 4 -49.94 5.73 -24.55
CA THR A 4 -49.06 6.52 -25.41
C THR A 4 -48.08 7.39 -24.62
N GLN A 5 -48.51 7.97 -23.49
CA GLN A 5 -47.67 8.84 -22.64
C GLN A 5 -46.57 8.08 -21.88
N VAL A 6 -46.78 6.79 -21.58
CA VAL A 6 -45.78 5.97 -20.90
C VAL A 6 -44.73 5.46 -21.91
N GLN A 7 -45.13 5.25 -23.16
CA GLN A 7 -44.24 4.81 -24.24
C GLN A 7 -43.37 5.93 -24.83
N SER A 8 -43.69 7.20 -24.56
CA SER A 8 -42.91 8.36 -25.01
C SER A 8 -41.87 8.86 -23.99
N ILE A 9 -41.61 8.10 -22.92
CA ILE A 9 -40.57 8.46 -21.93
C ILE A 9 -39.21 8.12 -22.54
N ASP A 10 -38.63 9.07 -23.25
CA ASP A 10 -37.24 9.01 -23.69
C ASP A 10 -36.35 9.55 -22.56
N GLN A 11 -35.51 8.70 -21.99
CA GLN A 11 -34.60 9.10 -20.90
C GLN A 11 -33.20 9.47 -21.41
N GLY A 12 -32.91 9.34 -22.71
CA GLY A 12 -31.56 9.50 -23.22
C GLY A 12 -30.54 8.55 -22.56
N LEU A 13 -29.28 8.61 -22.99
CA LEU A 13 -28.23 7.70 -22.48
C LEU A 13 -27.73 8.09 -21.07
N PHE A 14 -28.00 9.33 -20.62
CA PHE A 14 -27.56 9.88 -19.33
C PHE A 14 -28.60 10.80 -18.70
N ALA A 15 -29.66 10.25 -18.11
CA ALA A 15 -30.59 11.02 -17.28
C ALA A 15 -30.04 11.17 -15.85
N PHE A 16 -29.43 12.31 -15.54
CA PHE A 16 -29.05 12.64 -14.17
C PHE A 16 -30.31 12.93 -13.33
N PRO A 17 -30.54 12.20 -12.22
CA PRO A 17 -31.68 12.47 -11.36
C PRO A 17 -31.52 13.83 -10.68
N ARG A 18 -32.59 14.63 -10.67
CA ARG A 18 -32.53 15.96 -10.04
C ARG A 18 -32.18 15.82 -8.55
N PRO A 19 -31.12 16.48 -8.07
CA PRO A 19 -30.74 16.41 -6.66
C PRO A 19 -31.85 17.03 -5.81
N MET A 20 -32.37 16.27 -4.84
CA MET A 20 -33.21 16.81 -3.76
C MET A 20 -32.35 17.02 -2.51
N LEU A 21 -32.76 17.93 -1.62
CA LEU A 21 -32.08 18.21 -0.35
C LEU A 21 -31.79 16.93 0.48
N ARG A 22 -32.64 15.90 0.38
CA ARG A 22 -32.48 14.62 1.08
C ARG A 22 -31.34 13.75 0.54
N HIS A 23 -30.87 14.01 -0.68
CA HIS A 23 -29.78 13.27 -1.33
C HIS A 23 -28.41 13.90 -1.10
N ILE A 24 -28.37 15.12 -0.53
CA ILE A 24 -27.13 15.87 -0.27
C ILE A 24 -26.18 15.07 0.61
N VAL A 25 -26.65 14.43 1.67
CA VAL A 25 -25.80 13.66 2.59
C VAL A 25 -25.04 12.55 1.83
N GLY A 26 -25.74 11.81 0.97
CA GLY A 26 -25.12 10.75 0.18
C GLY A 26 -24.16 11.27 -0.88
N TYR A 27 -24.46 12.42 -1.50
CA TYR A 27 -23.55 13.09 -2.42
C TYR A 27 -22.30 13.62 -1.72
N THR A 28 -22.43 14.18 -0.52
CA THR A 28 -21.28 14.64 0.28
C THR A 28 -20.39 13.47 0.67
N ILE A 29 -20.98 12.36 1.16
CA ILE A 29 -20.22 11.15 1.52
C ILE A 29 -19.50 10.59 0.29
N SER A 30 -20.21 10.45 -0.83
CA SER A 30 -19.64 9.98 -2.10
C SER A 30 -18.50 10.88 -2.58
N PHE A 31 -18.69 12.21 -2.53
CA PHE A 31 -17.65 13.17 -2.89
C PHE A 31 -16.41 13.06 -2.00
N CYS A 32 -16.58 12.91 -0.68
CA CYS A 32 -15.46 12.67 0.23
C CYS A 32 -14.70 11.39 -0.11
N PHE A 33 -15.41 10.30 -0.44
CA PHE A 33 -14.77 9.05 -0.88
C PHE A 33 -14.02 9.21 -2.21
N PHE A 34 -14.57 9.94 -3.18
CA PHE A 34 -13.88 10.21 -4.43
C PHE A 34 -12.65 11.11 -4.24
N LEU A 35 -12.72 12.10 -3.35
CA LEU A 35 -11.55 12.91 -2.98
C LEU A 35 -10.47 12.07 -2.30
N ALA A 36 -10.85 11.19 -1.36
CA ALA A 36 -9.92 10.27 -0.71
C ALA A 36 -9.29 9.31 -1.74
N ALA A 37 -10.08 8.73 -2.64
CA ALA A 37 -9.59 7.87 -3.71
C ALA A 37 -8.60 8.60 -4.64
N PHE A 38 -8.92 9.84 -5.02
CA PHE A 38 -8.04 10.66 -5.84
C PHE A 38 -6.73 10.99 -5.12
N GLY A 39 -6.80 11.32 -3.81
CA GLY A 39 -5.63 11.55 -2.98
C GLY A 39 -4.73 10.33 -2.91
N LEU A 40 -5.29 9.16 -2.60
CA LEU A 40 -4.54 7.89 -2.51
C LEU A 40 -3.94 7.47 -3.86
N TYR A 41 -4.68 7.66 -4.96
CA TYR A 41 -4.16 7.41 -6.29
C TYR A 41 -3.00 8.35 -6.63
N SER A 42 -3.13 9.64 -6.34
CA SER A 42 -2.06 10.62 -6.59
C SER A 42 -0.81 10.31 -5.77
N ASP A 43 -1.00 9.92 -4.50
CA ASP A 43 0.07 9.48 -3.60
C ASP A 43 0.76 8.20 -4.15
N SER A 44 -0.01 7.23 -4.65
CA SER A 44 0.54 6.00 -5.24
C SER A 44 1.49 6.24 -6.43
N LEU A 45 1.28 7.31 -7.20
CA LEU A 45 2.15 7.65 -8.33
C LEU A 45 3.52 8.17 -7.88
N THR A 46 3.64 8.65 -6.64
CA THR A 46 4.90 9.11 -6.05
C THR A 46 5.67 7.99 -5.37
N ILE A 47 5.05 6.83 -5.18
CA ILE A 47 5.71 5.64 -4.62
C ILE A 47 6.41 4.90 -5.77
N PRO A 48 7.71 4.58 -5.63
CA PRO A 48 8.44 3.80 -6.61
C PRO A 48 7.80 2.43 -6.90
N ASP A 49 7.78 2.02 -8.17
CA ASP A 49 7.31 0.69 -8.59
C ASP A 49 8.45 -0.32 -8.48
N VAL A 50 8.51 -1.02 -7.35
CA VAL A 50 9.56 -2.01 -7.08
C VAL A 50 9.16 -3.34 -7.75
N PRO A 51 10.06 -4.02 -8.48
CA PRO A 51 9.76 -5.32 -9.06
C PRO A 51 9.50 -6.37 -7.99
N ARG A 52 8.84 -7.46 -8.39
CA ARG A 52 8.57 -8.58 -7.50
C ARG A 52 9.87 -9.27 -7.10
N VAL A 53 9.86 -9.88 -5.92
CA VAL A 53 11.04 -10.60 -5.40
C VAL A 53 11.41 -11.79 -6.29
N GLU A 54 10.41 -12.39 -6.96
CA GLU A 54 10.63 -13.47 -7.95
C GLU A 54 11.32 -13.02 -9.24
N GLU A 55 11.26 -11.72 -9.57
CA GLU A 55 11.91 -11.13 -10.76
C GLU A 55 13.36 -10.71 -10.46
N ALA A 56 13.73 -10.66 -9.18
CA ALA A 56 15.07 -10.28 -8.74
C ALA A 56 16.08 -11.41 -8.95
N THR A 57 17.33 -11.05 -9.24
CA THR A 57 18.41 -12.02 -9.36
C THR A 57 18.80 -12.53 -7.97
N VAL A 58 18.66 -13.84 -7.73
CA VAL A 58 19.07 -14.46 -6.47
C VAL A 58 20.57 -14.73 -6.50
N LEU A 59 21.29 -14.17 -5.53
CA LEU A 59 22.74 -14.28 -5.39
C LEU A 59 23.12 -14.92 -4.05
N TYR A 60 24.19 -15.72 -4.05
CA TYR A 60 24.75 -16.31 -2.82
C TYR A 60 25.73 -15.36 -2.11
N HIS A 61 26.31 -14.42 -2.85
CA HIS A 61 27.26 -13.40 -2.41
C HIS A 61 27.21 -12.23 -3.40
N LEU A 62 27.70 -11.07 -2.98
CA LEU A 62 27.76 -9.89 -3.84
C LEU A 62 28.81 -10.09 -4.94
N HIS A 63 28.58 -9.51 -6.11
CA HIS A 63 29.59 -9.51 -7.16
C HIS A 63 30.67 -8.48 -6.85
N GLU A 64 31.95 -8.89 -6.97
CA GLU A 64 33.09 -7.98 -6.81
C GLU A 64 33.10 -6.86 -7.87
N ASP A 65 32.68 -7.21 -9.08
CA ASP A 65 32.53 -6.26 -10.19
C ASP A 65 31.06 -5.92 -10.39
N ILE A 66 30.74 -4.63 -10.28
CA ILE A 66 29.39 -4.08 -10.43
C ILE A 66 28.82 -4.36 -11.81
N SER A 67 29.65 -4.44 -12.85
CA SER A 67 29.18 -4.70 -14.22
C SER A 67 28.58 -6.11 -14.42
N ASN A 68 28.72 -7.00 -13.45
CA ASN A 68 28.11 -8.33 -13.48
C ASN A 68 26.62 -8.33 -13.07
N TYR A 69 26.11 -7.23 -12.52
CA TYR A 69 24.70 -7.11 -12.20
C TYR A 69 23.85 -6.87 -13.46
N GLU A 70 22.63 -7.40 -13.46
CA GLU A 70 21.68 -7.19 -14.55
C GLU A 70 20.95 -5.85 -14.38
N PHE A 71 21.55 -4.77 -14.88
CA PHE A 71 20.93 -3.44 -14.85
C PHE A 71 19.78 -3.33 -15.85
N GLY A 72 18.67 -2.79 -15.37
CA GLY A 72 17.52 -2.43 -16.19
C GLY A 72 17.04 -1.02 -15.88
N PRO A 73 16.24 -0.42 -16.78
CA PRO A 73 15.63 0.87 -16.52
C PRO A 73 14.67 0.78 -15.33
N LEU A 74 14.71 1.79 -14.45
CA LEU A 74 13.73 1.90 -13.38
C LEU A 74 12.33 2.15 -13.94
N GLN A 75 11.32 1.60 -13.25
CA GLN A 75 9.91 1.82 -13.58
C GLN A 75 9.43 3.20 -13.10
N ASP A 76 8.15 3.51 -13.27
CA ASP A 76 7.59 4.80 -12.86
C ASP A 76 7.61 4.99 -11.33
N GLY A 77 7.70 6.25 -10.88
CA GLY A 77 7.59 6.62 -9.46
C GLY A 77 8.92 6.81 -8.72
N TYR A 78 10.04 6.46 -9.36
CA TYR A 78 11.37 6.81 -8.85
C TYR A 78 11.67 8.28 -9.17
N ASP A 79 12.17 9.03 -8.18
CA ASP A 79 12.62 10.41 -8.34
C ASP A 79 14.06 10.45 -8.88
N ASP A 80 14.27 11.07 -10.05
CA ASP A 80 15.59 11.29 -10.68
C ASP A 80 16.59 12.01 -9.74
N LEU A 81 16.11 12.72 -8.71
CA LEU A 81 16.96 13.36 -7.71
C LEU A 81 17.40 12.43 -6.58
N GLU A 82 16.73 11.30 -6.38
CA GLU A 82 17.11 10.28 -5.39
C GLU A 82 17.77 9.07 -6.04
N TYR A 83 17.33 8.67 -7.24
CA TYR A 83 17.66 7.39 -7.87
C TYR A 83 18.38 7.56 -9.21
N ALA A 84 19.22 6.59 -9.56
CA ALA A 84 19.80 6.47 -10.90
C ALA A 84 18.74 6.03 -11.91
N SER A 85 18.97 6.24 -13.22
CA SER A 85 18.02 5.83 -14.26
C SER A 85 17.93 4.30 -14.45
N GLU A 86 18.99 3.59 -14.07
CA GLU A 86 19.09 2.14 -14.19
C GLU A 86 19.56 1.56 -12.85
N ALA A 87 18.96 0.44 -12.47
CA ALA A 87 19.34 -0.32 -11.28
C ALA A 87 19.21 -1.82 -11.53
N ALA A 88 19.93 -2.60 -10.73
CA ALA A 88 19.77 -4.04 -10.66
C ALA A 88 19.07 -4.40 -9.35
N PHE A 89 18.22 -5.42 -9.39
CA PHE A 89 17.45 -5.88 -8.25
C PHE A 89 17.91 -7.28 -7.87
N VAL A 90 18.43 -7.43 -6.65
CA VAL A 90 19.05 -8.67 -6.21
C VAL A 90 18.55 -9.11 -4.85
N VAL A 91 18.48 -10.42 -4.65
CA VAL A 91 18.22 -11.03 -3.35
C VAL A 91 19.51 -11.69 -2.90
N VAL A 92 20.07 -11.23 -1.79
CA VAL A 92 21.38 -11.67 -1.31
C VAL A 92 21.37 -11.81 0.21
N PRO A 93 21.95 -12.89 0.76
CA PRO A 93 22.05 -13.05 2.19
C PRO A 93 23.19 -12.19 2.76
N LEU A 94 22.87 -11.37 3.75
CA LEU A 94 23.75 -10.36 4.37
C LEU A 94 23.69 -10.43 5.90
N GLU A 95 24.82 -10.18 6.56
CA GLU A 95 24.94 -10.04 8.01
C GLU A 95 25.00 -8.57 8.40
N LEU A 96 24.18 -8.15 9.36
CA LEU A 96 24.16 -6.79 9.89
C LEU A 96 25.31 -6.60 10.89
N ILE A 97 26.32 -5.83 10.51
CA ILE A 97 27.48 -5.58 11.37
C ILE A 97 27.41 -4.23 12.09
N ALA A 98 26.69 -3.24 11.55
CA ALA A 98 26.48 -1.96 12.23
C ALA A 98 25.13 -1.31 11.84
N GLY A 99 24.55 -0.59 12.80
CA GLY A 99 23.23 0.05 12.68
C GLY A 99 22.12 -0.82 13.28
N GLU A 100 20.92 -0.25 13.40
CA GLU A 100 19.71 -0.92 13.91
C GLU A 100 18.70 -1.06 12.76
N ILE A 101 18.13 -2.24 12.57
CA ILE A 101 17.20 -2.49 11.45
C ILE A 101 15.74 -2.47 11.90
N ALA A 102 15.50 -2.93 13.13
CA ALA A 102 14.18 -3.01 13.73
C ALA A 102 14.29 -3.15 15.25
N SER A 103 13.15 -3.02 15.91
CA SER A 103 12.96 -3.37 17.31
C SER A 103 11.64 -4.14 17.47
N ASP A 104 11.64 -5.09 18.39
CA ASP A 104 10.46 -5.82 18.80
C ASP A 104 10.29 -5.80 20.31
N ASP A 105 9.05 -5.84 20.74
CA ASP A 105 8.68 -5.87 22.15
C ASP A 105 7.42 -6.70 22.37
N CYS A 106 7.32 -7.23 23.59
CA CYS A 106 6.13 -7.87 24.10
C CYS A 106 5.75 -7.15 25.38
N SER A 107 4.55 -6.57 25.41
CA SER A 107 4.06 -5.84 26.57
C SER A 107 2.66 -6.28 26.95
N TRP A 108 2.31 -6.11 28.23
CA TRP A 108 0.97 -6.39 28.72
C TRP A 108 0.07 -5.18 28.46
N VAL A 109 -1.01 -5.39 27.69
CA VAL A 109 -1.99 -4.36 27.39
C VAL A 109 -3.26 -4.65 28.19
N GLU A 110 -3.55 -3.77 29.15
CA GLU A 110 -4.80 -3.83 29.93
C GLU A 110 -5.97 -3.33 29.09
N ASP A 111 -7.10 -4.03 29.17
CA ASP A 111 -8.36 -3.58 28.61
C ASP A 111 -9.12 -2.68 29.61
N ASP A 112 -10.15 -1.98 29.10
CA ASP A 112 -11.00 -1.08 29.89
C ASP A 112 -11.76 -1.79 31.03
N GLU A 113 -11.73 -3.12 31.06
CA GLU A 113 -12.39 -3.97 32.07
C GLU A 113 -11.42 -4.49 33.15
N GLY A 114 -10.12 -4.14 33.06
CA GLY A 114 -9.08 -4.57 34.00
C GLY A 114 -8.58 -5.99 33.79
N ASN A 115 -8.93 -6.62 32.67
CA ASN A 115 -8.19 -7.76 32.14
C ASN A 115 -7.08 -7.24 31.22
N GLY A 116 -6.35 -8.14 30.56
CA GLY A 116 -5.38 -7.76 29.55
C GLY A 116 -4.87 -8.98 28.82
N ASN A 117 -4.13 -8.72 27.74
CA ASN A 117 -3.42 -9.73 26.98
C ASN A 117 -2.00 -9.27 26.70
N TRP A 118 -1.12 -10.23 26.44
CA TRP A 118 0.21 -9.95 25.90
C TRP A 118 0.10 -9.57 24.43
N GLU A 119 0.64 -8.41 24.06
CA GLU A 119 0.67 -7.91 22.70
C GLU A 119 2.11 -7.83 22.21
N TYR A 120 2.36 -8.42 21.04
CA TYR A 120 3.64 -8.31 20.35
C TYR A 120 3.60 -7.09 19.44
N SER A 121 4.58 -6.23 19.59
CA SER A 121 4.80 -5.04 18.78
C SER A 121 6.12 -5.19 18.03
N PHE A 122 6.10 -4.85 16.74
CA PHE A 122 7.27 -4.84 15.88
C PHE A 122 7.31 -3.52 15.15
N SER A 123 8.48 -2.90 15.16
CA SER A 123 8.71 -1.65 14.43
C SER A 123 10.03 -1.69 13.70
N MET A 124 9.98 -1.42 12.39
CA MET A 124 11.20 -1.18 11.62
C MET A 124 11.84 0.13 12.08
N ALA A 125 13.16 0.14 12.20
CA ALA A 125 13.89 1.36 12.46
C ALA A 125 13.74 2.33 11.27
N GLY A 126 13.76 3.62 11.55
CA GLY A 126 13.71 4.64 10.49
C GLY A 126 14.90 4.54 9.53
N ALA A 127 14.84 5.30 8.43
CA ALA A 127 15.90 5.28 7.43
C ALA A 127 17.24 5.75 8.01
N GLN A 128 18.15 4.80 8.20
CA GLN A 128 19.51 5.04 8.66
C GLN A 128 20.51 4.22 7.85
N ARG A 129 21.77 4.62 7.91
CA ARG A 129 22.86 3.88 7.27
C ARG A 129 23.15 2.63 8.08
N LEU A 130 23.22 1.52 7.38
CA LEU A 130 23.54 0.21 7.89
C LEU A 130 24.80 -0.27 7.20
N THR A 131 25.60 -1.03 7.93
CA THR A 131 26.75 -1.71 7.36
C THR A 131 26.45 -3.20 7.37
N MET A 132 26.50 -3.81 6.19
CA MET A 132 26.19 -5.22 6.01
C MET A 132 27.33 -5.95 5.30
N VAL A 133 27.48 -7.23 5.59
CA VAL A 133 28.56 -8.07 5.07
C VAL A 133 27.99 -9.33 4.45
N ASP A 134 28.47 -9.73 3.27
CA ASP A 134 28.07 -10.98 2.63
C ASP A 134 28.84 -12.21 3.17
N SER A 135 28.51 -13.39 2.65
CA SER A 135 29.17 -14.64 3.06
C SER A 135 30.67 -14.73 2.72
N LEU A 136 31.19 -13.88 1.82
CA LEU A 136 32.59 -13.80 1.44
C LEU A 136 33.37 -12.71 2.20
N GLY A 137 32.68 -11.91 3.01
CA GLY A 137 33.29 -10.80 3.77
C GLY A 137 33.27 -9.46 3.03
N THR A 138 32.52 -9.33 1.94
CA THR A 138 32.32 -8.07 1.21
C THR A 138 31.44 -7.15 2.05
N GLU A 139 32.00 -6.02 2.49
CA GLU A 139 31.30 -5.01 3.27
C GLU A 139 30.63 -3.98 2.35
N ILE A 140 29.36 -3.71 2.59
CA ILE A 140 28.59 -2.67 1.91
C ILE A 140 27.96 -1.70 2.91
N GLU A 141 27.92 -0.44 2.53
CA GLU A 141 27.04 0.55 3.14
C GLU A 141 25.69 0.50 2.43
N ALA A 142 24.65 0.12 3.17
CA ALA A 142 23.29 0.04 2.69
C ALA A 142 22.35 0.90 3.54
N ALA A 143 21.20 1.27 2.99
CA ALA A 143 20.16 1.97 3.75
C ALA A 143 18.81 1.70 3.12
N PHE A 144 17.74 1.73 3.91
CA PHE A 144 16.40 2.00 3.37
C PHE A 144 16.33 3.43 2.82
N SER A 145 15.27 3.78 2.07
CA SER A 145 15.16 5.10 1.45
C SER A 145 15.40 6.23 2.46
N LEU A 146 16.52 6.93 2.30
CA LEU A 146 16.93 8.01 3.19
C LEU A 146 16.04 9.25 3.06
N LYS A 147 15.38 9.43 1.90
CA LYS A 147 14.38 10.50 1.72
C LYS A 147 12.97 10.06 2.13
N GLY A 148 12.77 8.80 2.50
CA GLY A 148 11.48 8.24 2.92
C GLY A 148 10.48 8.06 1.77
N SER A 149 10.96 7.87 0.53
CA SER A 149 10.10 7.53 -0.61
C SER A 149 9.54 6.10 -0.53
N LEU A 150 10.25 5.22 0.19
CA LEU A 150 9.77 3.90 0.60
C LEU A 150 9.92 3.74 2.11
N SER A 151 8.88 3.21 2.76
CA SER A 151 8.99 2.80 4.16
C SER A 151 9.84 1.52 4.26
N PRO A 152 10.66 1.36 5.30
CA PRO A 152 11.37 0.11 5.55
C PRO A 152 10.39 -1.05 5.74
N GLU A 153 10.62 -2.16 5.04
CA GLU A 153 9.85 -3.40 5.19
C GLU A 153 10.78 -4.50 5.71
N GLY A 154 10.27 -5.36 6.58
CA GLY A 154 11.05 -6.50 7.03
C GLY A 154 10.31 -7.46 7.95
N GLU A 155 10.82 -8.68 8.02
CA GLU A 155 10.31 -9.75 8.86
C GLU A 155 11.46 -10.35 9.69
N VAL A 156 11.16 -10.63 10.95
CA VAL A 156 12.12 -11.16 11.93
C VAL A 156 11.50 -12.34 12.66
N ASP A 157 12.32 -13.25 13.18
CA ASP A 157 11.82 -14.39 13.94
C ASP A 157 11.11 -13.89 15.20
N GLN A 158 9.81 -14.23 15.32
CA GLN A 158 8.92 -13.73 16.36
C GLN A 158 9.08 -14.55 17.65
N PRO A 159 9.68 -14.00 18.72
CA PRO A 159 9.81 -14.72 19.98
C PRO A 159 8.44 -14.88 20.67
N SER A 160 8.34 -15.85 21.58
CA SER A 160 7.10 -16.06 22.33
C SER A 160 6.75 -14.85 23.20
N CYS A 161 5.53 -14.31 23.04
CA CYS A 161 5.03 -13.16 23.79
C CYS A 161 4.18 -13.60 25.00
N ASN A 162 4.85 -13.96 26.09
CA ASN A 162 4.21 -14.41 27.35
C ASN A 162 4.68 -13.65 28.59
N SER A 163 5.62 -12.71 28.42
CA SER A 163 6.22 -11.92 29.48
C SER A 163 6.74 -10.62 28.88
N ASP A 164 6.94 -9.61 29.72
CA ASP A 164 7.50 -8.33 29.29
C ASP A 164 8.95 -8.51 28.82
N TRP A 165 9.21 -8.13 27.58
CA TRP A 165 10.56 -8.08 27.02
C TRP A 165 10.61 -7.08 25.86
N SER A 166 11.81 -6.57 25.58
CA SER A 166 12.09 -5.77 24.39
C SER A 166 13.48 -6.11 23.87
N ARG A 167 13.61 -6.17 22.54
CA ARG A 167 14.84 -6.46 21.83
C ARG A 167 15.01 -5.44 20.69
N SER A 168 16.21 -4.89 20.59
CA SER A 168 16.64 -4.15 19.40
C SER A 168 17.46 -5.07 18.51
N ILE A 169 17.25 -4.96 17.21
CA ILE A 169 17.89 -5.78 16.19
C ILE A 169 18.97 -4.91 15.54
N TYR A 170 20.18 -5.00 16.08
CA TYR A 170 21.32 -4.18 15.67
C TYR A 170 22.58 -5.01 15.45
N GLY A 171 23.53 -4.43 14.69
CA GLY A 171 24.83 -5.04 14.46
C GLY A 171 25.81 -4.80 15.61
N TYR A 172 26.55 -5.84 15.99
CA TYR A 172 27.50 -5.86 17.12
C TYR A 172 28.96 -5.69 16.69
N GLY A 173 29.22 -5.47 15.40
CA GLY A 173 30.54 -5.33 14.81
C GLY A 173 30.98 -6.56 14.01
N LEU A 174 32.10 -6.44 13.31
CA LEU A 174 32.60 -7.48 12.41
C LEU A 174 32.92 -8.79 13.17
N ASN A 175 32.45 -9.93 12.64
CA ASN A 175 32.64 -11.28 13.18
C ASN A 175 32.04 -11.53 14.57
N ASP A 176 30.99 -10.80 14.98
CA ASP A 176 30.24 -11.10 16.21
C ASP A 176 29.14 -12.13 15.92
N GLU A 177 29.14 -13.25 16.65
CA GLU A 177 28.15 -14.32 16.46
C GLU A 177 26.71 -13.89 16.76
N ARG A 178 26.52 -12.76 17.46
CA ARG A 178 25.20 -12.19 17.77
C ARG A 178 24.63 -11.34 16.65
N ASN A 179 25.39 -11.10 15.58
CA ASN A 179 24.90 -10.37 14.43
C ASN A 179 23.75 -11.11 13.77
N PHE A 180 22.71 -10.35 13.43
CA PHE A 180 21.57 -10.86 12.70
C PHE A 180 21.94 -11.02 11.23
N LYS A 181 21.47 -12.12 10.65
CA LYS A 181 21.62 -12.41 9.22
C LYS A 181 20.25 -12.26 8.58
N PHE A 182 20.23 -11.67 7.40
CA PHE A 182 19.02 -11.42 6.65
C PHE A 182 19.19 -11.92 5.23
N ASN A 183 18.13 -12.44 4.64
CA ASN A 183 18.00 -12.41 3.20
C ASN A 183 17.49 -11.01 2.83
N ALA A 184 18.29 -10.23 2.11
CA ALA A 184 17.99 -8.84 1.81
C ALA A 184 17.59 -8.69 0.35
N PHE A 185 16.48 -8.00 0.11
CA PHE A 185 16.13 -7.50 -1.21
C PHE A 185 16.80 -6.14 -1.40
N VAL A 186 17.72 -6.06 -2.35
CA VAL A 186 18.61 -4.91 -2.54
C VAL A 186 18.49 -4.39 -3.95
N MET A 187 18.37 -3.08 -4.07
CA MET A 187 18.54 -2.34 -5.30
C MET A 187 19.99 -1.84 -5.39
N VAL A 188 20.67 -2.17 -6.48
CA VAL A 188 22.05 -1.78 -6.76
C VAL A 188 22.06 -0.77 -7.89
N GLU A 189 22.69 0.38 -7.67
CA GLU A 189 22.88 1.42 -8.68
C GLU A 189 24.36 1.50 -9.07
N GLU A 190 24.67 1.84 -10.33
CA GLU A 190 26.05 1.85 -10.83
C GLU A 190 26.74 3.21 -10.66
N ASN A 191 26.01 4.33 -10.83
CA ASN A 191 26.60 5.66 -11.00
C ASN A 191 25.88 6.75 -10.17
N PRO A 192 26.27 7.00 -8.91
CA PRO A 192 27.32 6.32 -8.13
C PRO A 192 26.86 4.95 -7.59
N VAL A 193 27.83 4.11 -7.23
CA VAL A 193 27.56 2.81 -6.62
C VAL A 193 26.83 3.01 -5.31
N ARG A 194 25.61 2.49 -5.22
CA ARG A 194 24.78 2.57 -4.02
C ARG A 194 23.97 1.28 -3.86
N TYR A 195 23.91 0.82 -2.62
CA TYR A 195 23.07 -0.30 -2.21
C TYR A 195 21.90 0.25 -1.39
N GLN A 196 20.69 0.03 -1.88
CA GLN A 196 19.48 0.43 -1.18
C GLN A 196 18.70 -0.82 -0.78
N LEU A 197 18.42 -0.94 0.52
CA LEU A 197 17.58 -2.00 1.05
C LEU A 197 16.12 -1.69 0.72
N LEU A 198 15.43 -2.69 0.20
CA LEU A 198 14.01 -2.64 -0.11
C LEU A 198 13.23 -3.38 0.98
N SER A 199 13.65 -4.60 1.29
CA SER A 199 13.07 -5.43 2.35
C SER A 199 14.09 -6.44 2.87
N VAL A 200 13.84 -6.98 4.08
CA VAL A 200 14.71 -7.97 4.72
C VAL A 200 13.89 -9.07 5.41
N THR A 201 14.41 -10.29 5.44
CA THR A 201 13.84 -11.38 6.26
C THR A 201 14.96 -12.05 7.04
N GLU A 202 14.79 -12.20 8.35
CA GLU A 202 15.79 -12.84 9.22
C GLU A 202 16.04 -14.30 8.80
N ILE A 203 17.30 -14.71 8.74
CA ILE A 203 17.71 -16.08 8.46
C ILE A 203 18.70 -16.56 9.51
N TYR A 204 18.63 -17.83 9.89
CA TYR A 204 19.56 -18.39 10.88
C TYR A 204 20.98 -18.64 10.32
N SER A 205 21.10 -18.83 9.01
CA SER A 205 22.37 -19.13 8.35
C SER A 205 22.35 -18.74 6.88
N PHE A 206 23.51 -18.32 6.36
CA PHE A 206 23.75 -18.12 4.92
C PHE A 206 23.48 -19.36 4.07
N THR A 207 23.54 -20.55 4.66
CA THR A 207 23.25 -21.82 3.96
C THR A 207 21.75 -22.13 3.86
N ASN A 208 20.89 -21.40 4.58
CA ASN A 208 19.45 -21.61 4.59
C ASN A 208 18.72 -20.36 4.08
N SER A 209 19.11 -19.88 2.89
CA SER A 209 18.52 -18.71 2.23
C SER A 209 17.17 -18.98 1.54
N GLY A 210 16.45 -20.03 1.97
CA GLY A 210 15.20 -20.47 1.34
C GLY A 210 14.01 -19.54 1.62
N GLU A 211 14.14 -18.66 2.60
CA GLU A 211 13.13 -17.66 2.94
C GLU A 211 13.36 -16.41 2.09
N ALA A 212 12.45 -16.17 1.16
CA ALA A 212 12.49 -14.99 0.31
C ALA A 212 12.07 -13.77 1.14
N PRO A 213 12.75 -12.62 0.96
CA PRO A 213 12.32 -11.38 1.60
C PRO A 213 10.92 -10.98 1.14
N GLN A 214 10.22 -10.19 1.95
CA GLN A 214 8.88 -9.71 1.61
C GLN A 214 8.89 -8.81 0.37
N GLU A 215 7.83 -8.88 -0.43
CA GLU A 215 7.64 -7.97 -1.56
C GLU A 215 7.28 -6.56 -1.07
N VAL A 216 7.79 -5.53 -1.73
CA VAL A 216 7.45 -4.13 -1.42
C VAL A 216 6.15 -3.75 -2.14
N THR A 217 5.02 -3.83 -1.44
CA THR A 217 3.67 -3.64 -2.04
C THR A 217 3.05 -2.26 -1.78
N GLN A 218 3.78 -1.31 -1.18
CA GLN A 218 3.24 0.00 -0.75
C GLN A 218 2.47 0.73 -1.86
N ARG A 219 3.01 0.76 -3.08
CA ARG A 219 2.34 1.36 -4.25
C ARG A 219 1.05 0.63 -4.60
N GLU A 220 1.09 -0.69 -4.66
CA GLU A 220 -0.07 -1.53 -4.97
C GLU A 220 -1.17 -1.36 -3.90
N ASP A 221 -0.79 -1.33 -2.63
CA ASP A 221 -1.71 -1.18 -1.52
C ASP A 221 -2.40 0.19 -1.53
N ARG A 222 -1.67 1.26 -1.86
CA ARG A 222 -2.31 2.58 -2.09
C ARG A 222 -3.28 2.57 -3.26
N GLY A 223 -2.94 1.87 -4.35
CA GLY A 223 -3.85 1.64 -5.47
C GLY A 223 -5.11 0.86 -5.07
N ARG A 224 -4.96 -0.21 -4.28
CA ARG A 224 -6.05 -1.03 -3.75
C ARG A 224 -6.99 -0.22 -2.85
N TRP A 225 -6.43 0.61 -1.96
CA TRP A 225 -7.22 1.53 -1.14
C TRP A 225 -7.94 2.60 -1.97
N ALA A 226 -7.29 3.16 -2.99
CA ALA A 226 -7.92 4.10 -3.91
C ALA A 226 -9.11 3.44 -4.63
N LEU A 227 -8.96 2.20 -5.10
CA LEU A 227 -10.03 1.42 -5.72
C LEU A 227 -11.18 1.16 -4.73
N LEU A 228 -10.87 0.74 -3.50
CA LEU A 228 -11.88 0.51 -2.45
C LEU A 228 -12.68 1.78 -2.15
N CYS A 229 -12.01 2.92 -1.95
CA CYS A 229 -12.65 4.21 -1.72
C CYS A 229 -13.53 4.62 -2.92
N SER A 230 -13.06 4.43 -4.15
CA SER A 230 -13.86 4.73 -5.35
C SER A 230 -15.12 3.86 -5.44
N GLY A 231 -15.01 2.57 -5.09
CA GLY A 231 -16.12 1.62 -5.06
C GLY A 231 -17.17 1.98 -4.01
N LEU A 232 -16.74 2.32 -2.80
CA LEU A 232 -17.62 2.80 -1.72
C LEU A 232 -18.29 4.14 -2.10
N GLY A 233 -17.54 5.05 -2.71
CA GLY A 233 -18.05 6.33 -3.23
C GLY A 233 -19.12 6.13 -4.30
N GLY A 234 -18.89 5.22 -5.25
CA GLY A 234 -19.84 4.84 -6.29
C GLY A 234 -21.12 4.20 -5.71
N LEU A 235 -20.97 3.30 -4.72
CA LEU A 235 -22.10 2.68 -4.04
C LEU A 235 -22.95 3.71 -3.29
N ALA A 236 -22.31 4.61 -2.52
CA ALA A 236 -23.00 5.70 -1.84
C ALA A 236 -23.73 6.63 -2.82
N PHE A 237 -23.13 6.90 -3.98
CA PHE A 237 -23.78 7.65 -5.06
C PHE A 237 -25.03 6.92 -5.57
N MET A 238 -24.92 5.63 -5.90
CA MET A 238 -26.05 4.84 -6.42
C MET A 238 -27.22 4.81 -5.42
N TYR A 239 -26.96 4.56 -4.14
CA TYR A 239 -28.01 4.55 -3.10
C TYR A 239 -28.65 5.91 -2.84
N SER A 240 -27.91 6.99 -3.07
CA SER A 240 -28.41 8.35 -2.87
C SER A 240 -29.13 8.90 -4.09
N THR A 241 -28.96 8.32 -5.27
CA THR A 241 -29.73 8.68 -6.46
C THR A 241 -31.09 8.00 -6.52
N THR A 242 -32.14 8.74 -6.91
CA THR A 242 -33.42 8.11 -7.24
C THR A 242 -33.44 7.71 -8.71
N PRO A 243 -34.03 6.56 -9.08
CA PRO A 243 -34.15 6.18 -10.47
C PRO A 243 -34.91 7.26 -11.26
N PRO A 244 -34.38 7.74 -12.40
CA PRO A 244 -35.02 8.79 -13.19
C PRO A 244 -36.44 8.39 -13.65
N LEU A 245 -36.68 7.10 -13.92
CA LEU A 245 -38.01 6.54 -14.23
C LEU A 245 -39.04 6.76 -13.13
N LEU A 246 -38.66 6.62 -11.85
CA LEU A 246 -39.60 6.79 -10.74
C LEU A 246 -40.09 8.23 -10.63
N HIS A 247 -39.25 9.20 -10.97
CA HIS A 247 -39.63 10.62 -10.97
C HIS A 247 -40.65 10.92 -12.09
N GLU A 248 -40.34 10.54 -13.34
CA GLU A 248 -41.24 10.79 -14.48
C GLU A 248 -42.58 10.06 -14.31
N LEU A 249 -42.58 8.82 -13.80
CA LEU A 249 -43.81 8.10 -13.47
C LEU A 249 -44.63 8.79 -12.38
N ARG A 250 -43.99 9.35 -11.33
CA ARG A 250 -44.68 10.14 -10.30
C ARG A 250 -45.27 11.43 -10.87
N LYS A 251 -44.55 12.10 -11.78
CA LYS A 251 -45.01 13.32 -12.45
C LYS A 251 -46.25 13.06 -13.32
N ILE A 252 -46.21 12.02 -14.16
CA ILE A 252 -47.36 11.59 -14.98
C ILE A 252 -48.54 11.20 -14.08
N ARG A 253 -48.31 10.43 -13.01
CA ARG A 253 -49.36 10.05 -12.07
C ARG A 253 -49.99 11.25 -11.37
N LYS A 254 -49.19 12.26 -11.01
CA LYS A 254 -49.68 13.49 -10.38
C LYS A 254 -50.48 14.35 -11.37
N GLY A 255 -50.01 14.50 -12.61
CA GLY A 255 -50.72 15.21 -13.69
C GLY A 255 -52.06 14.58 -14.03
N ASN A 256 -52.11 13.24 -14.11
CA ASN A 256 -53.37 12.52 -14.32
C ASN A 256 -54.34 12.70 -13.14
N LYS A 257 -53.84 12.76 -11.90
CA LYS A 257 -54.67 12.97 -10.71
C LYS A 257 -55.20 14.40 -10.58
N SER A 258 -54.51 15.41 -11.11
CA SER A 258 -55.04 16.78 -11.19
C SER A 258 -56.05 16.91 -12.32
N ALA A 259 -55.77 16.35 -13.50
CA ALA A 259 -56.68 16.38 -14.63
C ALA A 259 -58.03 15.69 -14.32
N THR A 260 -58.03 14.58 -13.58
CA THR A 260 -59.29 13.93 -13.15
C THR A 260 -60.08 14.75 -12.13
N LYS A 261 -59.42 15.59 -11.32
CA LYS A 261 -60.12 16.49 -10.39
C LYS A 261 -60.81 17.64 -11.11
N ASP A 262 -60.18 18.19 -12.16
CA ASP A 262 -60.74 19.30 -12.94
C ASP A 262 -61.99 18.87 -13.75
N ILE A 263 -62.05 17.60 -14.17
CA ILE A 263 -63.22 17.04 -14.89
C ILE A 263 -64.41 16.82 -13.93
N THR A 264 -64.17 16.51 -12.66
CA THR A 264 -65.24 16.31 -11.65
C THR A 264 -65.84 17.61 -11.10
N SER A 265 -65.29 18.78 -11.44
CA SER A 265 -65.77 20.10 -10.99
C SER A 265 -66.54 20.90 -12.04
N GLN A 266 -66.84 20.32 -13.20
CA GLN A 266 -67.81 20.91 -14.12
C GLN A 266 -69.23 20.43 -13.75
N PRO A 267 -70.18 21.34 -13.48
CA PRO A 267 -71.57 21.01 -13.18
C PRO A 267 -72.31 20.41 -14.39
#